data_AF-A0A353PDT0-F1
#
_entry.id   AF-A0A353PDT0-F1
#
_cell.length_a   1.000
_cell.length_b   1.000
_cell.length_c   1.000
_cell.angle_alpha   90.00
_cell.angle_beta   90.00
_cell.angle_gamma   90.00
#
_symmetry.space_group_name_H-M   'P 1'
#
loop_
_entity.id
_entity.type
_entity.pdbx_description
1 polymer ?
#
loop_
_entity_poly.entity_id
_entity_poly.type
_entity_poly.pdbx_seq_one_letter_code
_entity_poly.pdbx_strand_id
1 'polypeptide(L)' 'VHMNIEARLVARIGEAGKKLHTGRSRNDQVATDIRLYLRDAIDALTAELNRLQTGLLDLAEREADTLMPGFTHL' A
#
# COMPACT_ATOMS: atom_id res chain seq x y z
N VAL A 1 12.40 10.33 6.79
CA VAL A 1 11.10 10.82 7.31
C VAL A 1 11.17 11.13 8.80
N HIS A 2 11.45 10.15 9.68
CA HIS A 2 11.49 10.32 11.14
C HIS A 2 12.19 11.60 11.65
N MET A 3 13.46 11.82 11.29
CA MET A 3 14.21 13.02 11.69
C MET A 3 13.59 14.33 11.17
N ASN A 4 13.01 14.32 9.97
CA ASN A 4 12.41 15.52 9.38
C ASN A 4 11.11 15.87 10.11
N ILE A 5 10.30 14.86 10.47
CA ILE A 5 9.09 15.04 11.29
C ILE A 5 9.46 15.57 12.66
N GLU A 6 10.48 15.00 13.30
CA GLU A 6 10.96 15.44 14.61
C GLU A 6 11.49 16.87 14.57
N ALA A 7 12.34 17.21 13.59
CA ALA A 7 12.86 18.57 13.42
C ALA A 7 11.73 19.58 13.18
N ARG A 8 10.74 19.22 12.34
CA ARG A 8 9.57 20.06 12.09
C ARG A 8 8.70 20.23 13.33
N LEU A 9 8.57 19.20 14.16
CA LEU A 9 7.82 19.27 15.40
C LEU A 9 8.52 20.19 16.41
N VAL A 10 9.84 20.05 16.60
CA VAL A 10 10.64 20.93 17.45
C VAL A 10 10.53 22.38 16.98
N ALA A 11 10.59 22.65 15.67
CA ALA A 11 10.40 23.99 15.14
C ALA A 11 9.01 24.59 15.44
N ARG A 12 7.99 23.76 15.69
CA ARG A 12 6.62 24.21 15.98
C ARG A 12 6.33 24.40 17.46
N ILE A 13 6.89 23.56 18.33
CA ILE A 13 6.54 23.52 19.76
C ILE A 13 7.75 23.62 20.71
N GLY A 14 8.93 23.92 20.17
CA GLY A 14 10.17 24.06 20.92
C GLY A 14 10.66 22.75 21.53
N GLU A 15 11.37 22.85 22.66
CA GLU A 15 11.99 21.73 23.37
C GLU A 15 11.02 20.59 23.73
N ALA A 16 9.73 20.90 23.91
CA ALA A 16 8.71 19.88 24.14
C ALA A 16 8.66 18.83 23.01
N GLY A 17 8.95 19.23 21.76
CA GLY A 17 8.98 18.33 20.61
C GLY A 17 10.06 17.25 20.68
N LYS A 18 11.18 17.51 21.37
CA LYS A 18 12.26 16.53 21.54
C LYS A 18 11.86 15.35 22.42
N LYS A 19 10.81 15.51 23.25
CA LYS A 19 10.32 14.44 24.13
C LYS A 19 9.47 13.39 23.40
N LEU A 20 9.10 13.62 22.13
CA LEU A 20 8.30 12.67 21.36
C LEU A 20 9.00 11.32 21.16
N HIS A 21 10.34 11.33 21.05
CA HIS A 21 11.14 10.14 20.82
C HIS A 21 11.48 9.38 22.11
N THR A 22 11.16 9.93 23.30
CA THR A 22 11.52 9.30 24.57
C THR A 22 10.94 7.89 24.68
N GLY A 23 11.80 6.90 24.89
CA GLY A 23 11.40 5.48 25.00
C GLY A 23 11.06 4.80 23.67
N ARG A 24 11.35 5.42 22.51
CA ARG A 24 11.13 4.82 21.19
C ARG A 24 12.46 4.58 20.47
N SER A 25 12.57 3.47 19.76
CA SER A 25 13.68 3.22 18.82
C SER A 25 13.25 3.56 17.40
N ARG A 26 14.18 4.06 16.60
CA ARG A 26 13.95 4.29 15.17
C ARG A 26 13.66 2.99 14.42
N ASN A 27 14.20 1.86 14.86
CA ASN A 27 13.94 0.56 14.24
C ASN A 27 12.45 0.17 14.38
N ASP A 28 11.87 0.40 15.55
CA ASP A 28 10.46 0.10 15.81
C ASP A 28 9.53 1.08 15.07
N GLN A 29 9.95 2.34 14.93
CA GLN A 29 9.23 3.33 14.13
C GLN A 29 9.18 2.92 12.66
N VAL A 30 10.34 2.58 12.07
CA VAL A 30 10.41 2.11 10.68
C VAL A 30 9.56 0.85 10.48
N ALA A 31 9.65 -0.12 11.40
CA ALA A 31 8.87 -1.35 11.30
C ALA A 31 7.36 -1.09 11.37
N THR A 32 6.93 -0.17 12.22
CA THR A 32 5.52 0.23 12.33
C THR A 32 5.06 0.97 11.07
N ASP A 33 5.83 1.96 10.62
CA ASP A 33 5.51 2.77 9.44
C ASP A 33 5.37 1.92 8.18
N ILE A 34 6.29 0.97 7.97
CA ILE A 34 6.24 0.05 6.83
C ILE A 34 4.96 -0.80 6.90
N ARG A 35 4.58 -1.32 8.07
CA ARG A 35 3.36 -2.13 8.20
C ARG A 35 2.10 -1.33 7.91
N LEU A 36 2.02 -0.08 8.38
CA LEU A 36 0.89 0.80 8.10
C LEU A 36 0.81 1.11 6.60
N TYR A 37 1.93 1.48 5.99
CA TYR A 37 2.01 1.72 4.55
C TYR A 37 1.60 0.49 3.73
N LEU A 38 2.13 -0.69 4.07
CA LEU A 38 1.82 -1.93 3.34
C LEU A 38 0.35 -2.30 3.46
N ARG A 39 -0.29 -2.07 4.62
CA ARG A 39 -1.73 -2.32 4.77
C ARG A 39 -2.53 -1.46 3.79
N ASP A 40 -2.27 -0.16 3.76
CA ASP A 40 -2.98 0.76 2.87
C ASP A 40 -2.71 0.42 1.38
N ALA A 41 -1.48 0.00 1.05
CA ALA A 41 -1.12 -0.44 -0.29
C ALA A 41 -1.82 -1.76 -0.69
N ILE A 42 -1.98 -2.70 0.25
CA ILE A 42 -2.72 -3.95 0.03
C ILE A 42 -4.19 -3.65 -0.26
N ASP A 43 -4.82 -2.77 0.52
CA ASP A 43 -6.23 -2.40 0.30
C ASP A 43 -6.45 -1.82 -1.11
N ALA A 44 -5.54 -0.96 -1.57
CA ALA A 44 -5.57 -0.43 -2.93
C ALA A 44 -5.36 -1.52 -4.00
N LEU A 45 -4.39 -2.41 -3.81
CA LEU A 45 -4.13 -3.52 -4.74
C LEU A 45 -5.30 -4.50 -4.82
N THR A 46 -5.96 -4.79 -3.70
CA THR A 46 -7.15 -5.65 -3.67
C THR A 46 -8.29 -5.04 -4.51
N ALA A 47 -8.50 -3.72 -4.44
CA ALA A 47 -9.49 -3.05 -5.28
C ALA A 47 -9.17 -3.18 -6.77
N GLU A 48 -7.92 -3.00 -7.16
CA GLU A 48 -7.48 -3.15 -8.56
C GLU A 48 -7.58 -4.60 -9.05
N LEU A 49 -7.24 -5.58 -8.21
CA LEU A 49 -7.41 -7.00 -8.53
C LEU A 49 -8.87 -7.37 -8.73
N ASN A 50 -9.78 -6.83 -7.91
CA ASN A 50 -11.21 -7.05 -8.09
C ASN A 50 -11.73 -6.39 -9.37
N ARG A 51 -11.23 -5.21 -9.71
CA ARG A 51 -11.56 -4.52 -10.98
C ARG A 51 -11.11 -5.34 -12.19
N LEU A 52 -9.90 -5.88 -12.16
CA LEU A 52 -9.38 -6.76 -13.21
C LEU A 52 -10.23 -8.03 -13.36
N GLN A 53 -10.51 -8.72 -12.24
CA GLN A 53 -11.33 -9.93 -12.24
C GLN A 53 -12.73 -9.66 -12.81
N THR A 54 -13.37 -8.57 -12.39
CA THR A 54 -14.68 -8.17 -12.92
C THR A 54 -14.61 -7.91 -14.42
N GLY A 55 -13.60 -7.16 -14.89
CA GLY A 55 -13.43 -6.91 -16.32
C GLY A 55 -13.17 -8.18 -17.15
N LEU A 56 -12.49 -9.18 -16.59
CA LEU A 56 -12.31 -10.49 -17.23
C LEU A 56 -13.63 -11.26 -17.30
N LEU A 57 -14.45 -11.22 -16.24
CA LEU A 57 -15.77 -11.84 -16.23
C LEU A 57 -16.73 -11.18 -17.21
N ASP A 58 -16.75 -9.84 -17.27
CA ASP A 58 -17.57 -9.09 -18.22
C ASP A 58 -17.20 -9.42 -19.68
N LEU A 59 -15.89 -9.56 -19.95
CA LEU A 59 -15.41 -9.99 -21.26
C LEU A 59 -15.83 -11.43 -21.56
N ALA A 60 -15.69 -12.35 -20.60
CA ALA A 60 -16.07 -13.73 -20.77
C ALA A 60 -17.57 -13.91 -21.02
N GLU A 61 -18.42 -13.13 -20.33
CA GLU A 61 -19.87 -13.15 -20.53
C GLU A 61 -20.24 -12.62 -21.92
N ARG A 62 -19.62 -11.52 -22.37
CA ARG A 62 -19.86 -10.95 -23.70
C ARG A 62 -19.43 -11.89 -24.84
N GLU A 63 -18.32 -12.58 -24.66
CA GLU A 63 -17.68 -13.41 -25.69
C GLU A 63 -17.96 -14.91 -25.48
N ALA A 64 -19.01 -15.27 -24.75
CA ALA A 64 -19.28 -16.66 -24.35
C ALA A 64 -19.40 -17.63 -25.54
N ASP A 65 -19.90 -17.16 -26.68
CA ASP A 65 -20.08 -17.95 -27.90
C ASP A 65 -18.89 -17.81 -28.89
N THR A 66 -17.90 -17.00 -28.55
CA THR A 66 -16.75 -16.73 -29.43
C THR A 66 -15.80 -17.93 -29.43
N LEU A 67 -15.76 -18.65 -30.55
CA LEU A 67 -14.84 -19.79 -30.75
C LEU A 67 -13.41 -19.30 -30.95
N MET A 68 -12.44 -19.93 -30.29
CA MET A 68 -11.01 -19.69 -30.49
C MET A 68 -10.19 -20.99 -30.40
N PRO A 69 -9.09 -21.11 -31.15
CA PRO A 69 -8.15 -22.22 -30.98
C PRO A 69 -7.50 -22.19 -29.59
N GLY A 70 -7.51 -23.32 -28.90
CA GLY A 70 -6.67 -23.53 -27.72
C GLY A 70 -5.24 -23.90 -28.15
N PHE A 71 -4.24 -23.28 -27.53
CA PHE A 71 -2.84 -23.55 -27.83
C PHE A 71 -2.16 -24.32 -26.69
N THR A 72 -1.37 -25.32 -27.06
CA THR A 72 -0.36 -25.94 -26.21
C THR A 72 0.95 -26.01 -26.99
N HIS A 73 2.08 -25.78 -26.33
CA HIS A 73 3.44 -25.87 -26.93
C HIS A 73 3.69 -25.00 -28.17
N LEU A 74 3.03 -23.83 -28.25
CA LEU A 74 3.22 -22.76 -29.25
C LEU A 74 4.57 -22.79 -30.00
#